data_AF-A0A7S1LI28-F1
#
_entry.id   AF-A0A7S1LI28-F1
#
_cell.length_a   1.000
_cell.length_b   1.000
_cell.length_c   1.000
_cell.angle_alpha   90.00
_cell.angle_beta   90.00
_cell.angle_gamma   90.00
#
_symmetry.space_group_name_H-M   'P 1'
#
loop_
_entity.id
_entity.type
_entity.pdbx_description
1 polymer ?
#
loop_
_entity_poly.entity_id
_entity_poly.type
_entity_poly.pdbx_seq_one_letter_code
_entity_poly.pdbx_strand_id
1 'polypeptide(L)'
;QVALVGGHWVGRQQRDLPTPFRAMARFREEPIGEVRLKHGGTQIIKHVRTLGAVCKDTPKMVFSAEPVRKLGGRGYWYELRVDEFTPAEVCVMALGFTSTDPEKLQAQLEEEGGKLPGRAHKIPGTYVIGYARSAHWDGERIKVANVFEKLVPFKIFTIGALATPAGSLEIYMDRRLVLSVDPADQGLPPMPTDEPLWAVVD
;
A
#
# COMPACT_ATOMS: atom_id res chain seq x y z
N GLN A 1 -19.35 -28.22 -30.49
CA GLN A 1 -20.57 -29.00 -30.17
C GLN A 1 -20.31 -29.73 -28.85
N VAL A 2 -21.20 -29.51 -27.86
CA VAL A 2 -21.55 -30.27 -26.62
C VAL A 2 -20.46 -31.21 -26.06
N ALA A 3 -20.02 -31.10 -24.79
CA ALA A 3 -20.87 -31.44 -23.64
C ALA A 3 -20.39 -30.88 -22.29
N LEU A 4 -21.38 -30.39 -21.55
CA LEU A 4 -21.41 -30.22 -20.09
C LEU A 4 -21.66 -31.59 -19.45
N VAL A 5 -20.74 -32.09 -18.61
CA VAL A 5 -21.03 -32.90 -17.42
C VAL A 5 -19.87 -32.71 -16.43
N GLY A 6 -20.15 -32.21 -15.22
CA GLY A 6 -19.16 -32.15 -14.14
C GLY A 6 -19.02 -30.78 -13.48
N GLY A 7 -20.11 -30.29 -12.89
CA GLY A 7 -20.09 -29.11 -12.03
C GLY A 7 -19.30 -29.37 -10.75
N HIS A 8 -18.00 -29.12 -10.79
CA HIS A 8 -17.20 -28.82 -9.60
C HIS A 8 -16.32 -27.61 -9.91
N TRP A 9 -16.77 -26.45 -9.42
CA TRP A 9 -15.88 -25.33 -9.21
C TRP A 9 -14.86 -25.76 -8.15
N VAL A 10 -13.61 -25.99 -8.57
CA VAL A 10 -12.49 -26.13 -7.64
C VAL A 10 -12.33 -24.78 -6.96
N GLY A 11 -12.87 -24.67 -5.75
CA GLY A 11 -12.72 -23.48 -4.92
C GLY A 11 -11.24 -23.18 -4.75
N ARG A 12 -10.80 -22.01 -5.21
CA ARG A 12 -9.50 -21.46 -4.81
C ARG A 12 -9.50 -21.42 -3.29
N GLN A 13 -8.62 -22.20 -2.68
CA GLN A 13 -8.43 -22.29 -1.25
C GLN A 13 -8.30 -20.87 -0.68
N GLN A 14 -9.31 -20.44 0.07
CA GLN A 14 -9.29 -19.18 0.80
C GLN A 14 -8.13 -19.31 1.79
N ARG A 15 -7.00 -18.65 1.50
CA ARG A 15 -5.84 -18.66 2.40
C ARG A 15 -6.24 -17.85 3.63
N ASP A 16 -6.69 -18.53 4.68
CA ASP A 16 -6.92 -17.89 5.96
C ASP A 16 -5.58 -17.30 6.45
N LEU A 17 -5.55 -15.97 6.54
CA LEU A 17 -4.42 -15.22 7.07
C LEU A 17 -4.48 -15.30 8.61
N PRO A 18 -3.35 -15.62 9.28
CA PRO A 18 -3.30 -15.64 10.74
C PRO A 18 -3.63 -14.26 11.31
N THR A 19 -4.20 -14.23 12.51
CA THR A 19 -4.40 -12.99 13.27
C THR A 19 -3.09 -12.65 13.99
N PRO A 20 -2.34 -11.60 13.60
CA PRO A 20 -1.09 -11.29 14.27
C PRO A 20 -1.32 -10.76 15.69
N PHE A 21 -0.45 -11.17 16.62
CA PHE A 21 -0.36 -10.66 17.99
C PHE A 21 -0.12 -9.14 17.95
N ARG A 22 -0.97 -8.38 18.65
CA ARG A 22 -1.28 -6.98 18.36
C ARG A 22 -0.38 -6.00 19.11
N ALA A 23 0.87 -5.84 18.67
CA ALA A 23 1.49 -4.52 18.75
C ALA A 23 0.92 -3.71 17.58
N MET A 24 0.17 -2.63 17.85
CA MET A 24 -0.35 -1.78 16.78
C MET A 24 0.83 -1.12 16.07
N ALA A 25 0.99 -1.39 14.77
CA ALA A 25 2.01 -0.75 13.96
C ALA A 25 1.86 0.77 14.06
N ARG A 26 2.95 1.46 14.38
CA ARG A 26 3.00 2.92 14.44
C ARG A 26 3.52 3.48 13.12
N PHE A 27 3.11 4.70 12.81
CA PHE A 27 3.66 5.51 11.74
C PHE A 27 4.81 6.35 12.27
N ARG A 28 5.79 6.58 11.40
CA ARG A 28 6.92 7.45 11.69
C ARG A 28 6.47 8.91 11.76
N GLU A 29 7.05 9.71 12.66
CA GLU A 29 6.71 11.13 12.77
C GLU A 29 7.33 11.98 11.66
N GLU A 30 8.50 11.60 11.14
CA GLU A 30 9.19 12.24 10.02
C GLU A 30 9.92 11.19 9.18
N PRO A 31 9.90 11.23 7.84
CA PRO A 31 9.21 12.20 7.01
C PRO A 31 7.72 11.84 6.91
N ILE A 32 6.84 12.83 7.04
CA ILE A 32 5.41 12.69 6.77
C ILE A 32 4.94 13.79 5.82
N GLY A 33 3.99 13.46 4.95
CA GLY A 33 3.32 14.46 4.12
C GLY A 33 2.36 15.35 4.91
N GLU A 34 1.46 16.03 4.20
CA GLU A 34 0.31 16.74 4.74
C GLU A 34 -0.76 15.77 5.28
N VAL A 35 -0.40 15.09 6.36
CA VAL A 35 -1.27 14.29 7.21
C VAL A 35 -1.07 14.70 8.67
N ARG A 36 -1.91 14.19 9.56
CA ARG A 36 -1.75 14.30 11.00
C ARG A 36 -1.77 12.90 11.60
N LEU A 37 -0.83 12.62 12.49
CA LEU A 37 -0.85 11.41 13.29
C LEU A 37 -1.64 11.64 14.58
N LYS A 38 -2.46 10.66 14.96
CA LYS A 38 -3.20 10.62 16.24
C LYS A 38 -2.94 9.30 16.97
N HIS A 39 -3.39 9.26 18.22
CA HIS A 39 -3.31 8.07 19.09
C HIS A 39 -1.88 7.52 19.25
N GLY A 40 -0.90 8.40 19.44
CA GLY A 40 0.50 8.00 19.61
C GLY A 40 1.10 7.39 18.33
N GLY A 41 0.70 7.89 17.17
CA GLY A 41 1.23 7.46 15.88
C GLY A 41 0.53 6.24 15.27
N THR A 42 -0.63 5.81 15.75
CA THR A 42 -1.32 4.62 15.19
C THR A 42 -2.49 4.96 14.27
N GLN A 43 -2.81 6.24 14.09
CA GLN A 43 -3.90 6.69 13.22
C GLN A 43 -3.41 7.81 12.32
N ILE A 44 -3.74 7.72 11.03
CA ILE A 44 -3.48 8.75 10.02
C ILE A 44 -4.77 9.51 9.78
N ILE A 45 -4.71 10.83 9.77
CA ILE A 45 -5.79 11.70 9.32
C ILE A 45 -5.25 12.61 8.23
N LYS A 46 -5.83 12.51 7.04
CA LYS A 46 -5.53 13.42 5.93
C LYS A 46 -6.05 14.82 6.24
N HIS A 47 -5.23 15.85 6.00
CA HIS A 47 -5.70 17.23 6.14
C HIS A 47 -6.76 17.58 5.10
N VAL A 48 -7.67 18.47 5.48
CA VAL A 48 -8.62 19.10 4.56
C VAL A 48 -7.83 19.83 3.48
N ARG A 49 -8.28 19.73 2.22
CA ARG A 49 -7.57 20.34 1.10
C ARG A 49 -7.45 21.85 1.29
N THR A 50 -6.23 22.35 1.12
CA THR A 50 -5.99 23.78 0.89
C THR A 50 -6.55 24.16 -0.47
N LEU A 51 -7.42 25.17 -0.52
CA LEU A 51 -7.98 25.69 -1.76
C LEU A 51 -6.84 26.14 -2.71
N GLY A 52 -6.89 25.73 -3.97
CA GLY A 52 -5.88 26.08 -4.98
C GLY A 52 -4.63 25.19 -5.00
N ALA A 53 -4.43 24.31 -4.03
CA ALA A 53 -3.31 23.35 -4.04
C ALA A 53 -3.57 22.19 -5.02
N VAL A 54 -2.58 21.87 -5.86
CA VAL A 54 -2.67 20.74 -6.79
C VAL A 54 -2.39 19.45 -6.04
N CYS A 55 -3.41 18.58 -5.93
CA CYS A 55 -3.38 17.38 -5.09
C CYS A 55 -2.24 16.38 -5.40
N LYS A 56 -1.65 16.42 -6.61
CA LYS A 56 -0.55 15.51 -7.01
C LYS A 56 0.83 16.00 -6.57
N ASP A 57 0.93 17.28 -6.21
CA ASP A 57 2.16 17.96 -5.82
C ASP A 57 2.24 18.10 -4.29
N THR A 58 1.14 17.80 -3.61
CA THR A 58 1.05 17.80 -2.16
C THR A 58 1.40 16.41 -1.60
N PRO A 59 2.50 16.25 -0.84
CA PRO A 59 2.85 14.97 -0.24
C PRO A 59 1.77 14.58 0.78
N LYS A 60 1.30 13.33 0.78
CA LYS A 60 0.33 12.83 1.77
C LYS A 60 0.69 11.43 2.28
N MET A 61 1.88 10.97 1.93
CA MET A 61 2.34 9.66 2.33
C MET A 61 2.83 9.63 3.77
N VAL A 62 2.74 8.44 4.35
CA VAL A 62 3.32 8.08 5.64
C VAL A 62 3.96 6.70 5.56
N PHE A 63 4.93 6.48 6.43
CA PHE A 63 5.70 5.25 6.51
C PHE A 63 5.46 4.55 7.85
N SER A 64 5.59 3.23 7.89
CA SER A 64 5.69 2.53 9.17
C SER A 64 6.94 2.98 9.93
N ALA A 65 6.84 3.10 11.25
CA ALA A 65 7.96 3.51 12.10
C ALA A 65 9.11 2.48 12.11
N GLU A 66 8.75 1.20 12.05
CA GLU A 66 9.68 0.08 11.98
C GLU A 66 9.50 -0.68 10.66
N PRO A 67 10.52 -1.44 10.20
CA PRO A 67 10.34 -2.41 9.14
C PRO A 67 9.20 -3.38 9.47
N VAL A 68 8.39 -3.69 8.46
CA VAL A 68 7.32 -4.67 8.59
C VAL A 68 7.95 -6.02 8.88
N ARG A 69 7.40 -6.77 9.84
CA ARG A 69 7.91 -8.10 10.18
C ARG A 69 7.47 -9.10 9.11
N LYS A 70 8.41 -9.95 8.66
CA LYS A 70 8.08 -11.10 7.80
C LYS A 70 7.18 -12.07 8.57
N LEU A 71 6.07 -12.46 7.95
CA LEU A 71 5.30 -13.62 8.35
C LEU A 71 6.02 -14.85 7.79
N GLY A 72 6.41 -15.79 8.67
CA GLY A 72 7.19 -16.97 8.30
C GLY A 72 6.66 -17.67 7.05
N GLY A 73 7.46 -17.65 5.97
CA GLY A 73 7.15 -18.26 4.67
C GLY A 73 6.06 -17.56 3.83
N ARG A 74 5.45 -16.46 4.29
CA ARG A 74 4.37 -15.75 3.59
C ARG A 74 4.76 -14.35 3.09
N GLY A 75 5.89 -13.81 3.55
CA GLY A 75 6.36 -12.48 3.15
C GLY A 75 5.98 -11.38 4.14
N TYR A 76 5.92 -10.12 3.69
CA TYR A 76 5.62 -8.97 4.54
C TYR A 76 4.15 -8.63 4.50
N TRP A 77 3.48 -8.65 5.64
CA TRP A 77 2.06 -8.31 5.77
C TRP A 77 1.86 -7.02 6.54
N TYR A 78 1.12 -6.10 5.95
CA TYR A 78 0.70 -4.86 6.59
C TYR A 78 -0.79 -4.64 6.39
N GLU A 79 -1.53 -4.38 7.47
CA GLU A 79 -3.00 -4.21 7.44
C GLU A 79 -3.40 -2.95 8.21
N LEU A 80 -4.37 -2.23 7.63
CA LEU A 80 -4.98 -1.05 8.20
C LEU A 80 -6.48 -1.21 8.27
N ARG A 81 -7.06 -0.62 9.31
CA ARG A 81 -8.50 -0.34 9.36
C ARG A 81 -8.73 1.07 8.82
N VAL A 82 -9.61 1.20 7.86
CA VAL A 82 -10.03 2.49 7.31
C VAL A 82 -11.36 2.87 7.96
N ASP A 83 -11.31 3.84 8.88
CA ASP A 83 -12.48 4.31 9.61
C ASP A 83 -13.35 5.28 8.80
N GLU A 84 -12.73 6.13 7.99
CA GLU A 84 -13.40 7.08 7.13
C GLU A 84 -12.78 7.06 5.74
N PHE A 85 -13.61 6.77 4.73
CA PHE A 85 -13.20 6.73 3.34
C PHE A 85 -14.14 7.60 2.52
N THR A 86 -13.59 8.68 1.94
CA THR A 86 -14.30 9.59 1.05
C THR A 86 -13.74 9.44 -0.37
N PRO A 87 -14.25 8.49 -1.17
CA PRO A 87 -13.84 8.36 -2.55
C PRO A 87 -14.37 9.58 -3.31
N ALA A 88 -13.47 10.43 -3.81
CA ALA A 88 -13.80 11.32 -4.91
C ALA A 88 -13.75 10.54 -6.24
N GLU A 89 -14.15 11.16 -7.35
CA GLU A 89 -14.11 10.55 -8.70
C GLU A 89 -12.76 9.88 -9.05
N VAL A 90 -11.66 10.34 -8.44
CA VAL A 90 -10.36 9.69 -8.48
C VAL A 90 -9.94 9.34 -7.06
N CYS A 91 -10.13 8.08 -6.66
CA CYS A 91 -9.52 7.59 -5.42
C CYS A 91 -8.00 7.55 -5.62
N VAL A 92 -7.29 8.33 -4.79
CA VAL A 92 -5.83 8.47 -4.86
C VAL A 92 -5.13 7.78 -3.69
N MET A 93 -5.85 6.94 -2.94
CA MET A 93 -5.20 6.14 -1.91
C MET A 93 -4.30 5.10 -2.57
N ALA A 94 -3.13 4.86 -2.01
CA ALA A 94 -2.26 3.75 -2.36
C ALA A 94 -1.69 3.08 -1.10
N LEU A 95 -1.45 1.78 -1.21
CA LEU A 95 -0.85 0.97 -0.17
C LEU A 95 0.23 0.09 -0.79
N GLY A 96 1.32 -0.10 -0.06
CA GLY A 96 2.37 -1.03 -0.46
C GLY A 96 3.58 -0.91 0.44
N PHE A 97 4.75 -1.08 -0.15
CA PHE A 97 6.02 -1.16 0.56
C PHE A 97 7.09 -0.32 -0.12
N THR A 98 8.09 0.07 0.66
CA THR A 98 9.32 0.66 0.17
C THR A 98 10.53 -0.05 0.79
N SER A 99 11.58 -0.25 0.01
CA SER A 99 12.91 -0.64 0.51
C SER A 99 13.75 0.57 0.93
N THR A 100 13.30 1.79 0.61
CA THR A 100 13.95 3.01 1.09
C THR A 100 13.62 3.21 2.57
N ASP A 101 14.66 3.18 3.40
CA ASP A 101 14.55 3.46 4.83
C ASP A 101 14.05 4.90 5.05
N PRO A 102 12.88 5.10 5.68
CA PRO A 102 12.34 6.43 5.96
C PRO A 102 13.28 7.31 6.77
N GLU A 103 14.13 6.74 7.62
CA GLU A 103 15.12 7.50 8.39
C GLU A 103 16.20 8.11 7.50
N LYS A 104 16.71 7.30 6.57
CA LYS A 104 17.70 7.75 5.60
C LYS A 104 17.10 8.75 4.62
N LEU A 105 15.85 8.53 4.21
CA LEU A 105 15.12 9.48 3.39
C LEU A 105 14.97 10.83 4.09
N GLN A 106 14.63 10.85 5.38
CA GLN A 106 14.56 12.09 6.16
C GLN A 106 15.90 12.82 6.18
N ALA A 107 16.98 12.11 6.53
CA ALA A 107 18.32 12.70 6.59
C ALA A 107 18.76 13.28 5.23
N GLN A 108 18.47 12.58 4.14
CA GLN A 108 18.74 13.06 2.78
C GLN A 108 17.95 14.32 2.44
N LEU A 109 16.66 14.36 2.78
CA LEU A 109 15.82 15.54 2.54
C LEU A 109 16.31 16.76 3.33
N GLU A 110 16.78 16.57 4.55
CA GLU A 110 17.37 17.63 5.38
C GLU A 110 18.66 18.18 4.78
N GLU A 111 19.56 17.29 4.32
CA GLU A 111 20.84 17.66 3.72
C GLU A 111 20.66 18.42 2.39
N GLU A 112 19.75 17.94 1.54
CA GLU A 112 19.50 18.53 0.22
C GLU A 112 18.55 19.75 0.27
N GLY A 113 17.99 20.09 1.45
CA GLY A 113 16.92 21.07 1.58
C GLY A 113 15.66 20.68 0.79
N GLY A 114 15.49 19.38 0.55
CA GLY A 114 14.43 18.78 -0.25
C GLY A 114 13.11 18.66 0.50
N LYS A 115 12.06 18.27 -0.24
CA LYS A 115 10.74 17.93 0.33
C LYS A 115 10.34 16.56 -0.19
N LEU A 116 9.49 15.87 0.58
CA LEU A 116 8.83 14.67 0.10
C LEU A 116 8.16 14.93 -1.26
N PRO A 117 8.25 14.00 -2.22
CA PRO A 117 7.54 14.12 -3.47
C PRO A 117 6.03 14.09 -3.23
N GLY A 118 5.23 14.64 -4.14
CA GLY A 118 3.78 14.61 -4.00
C GLY A 118 3.14 13.20 -4.02
N ARG A 119 3.90 12.15 -4.38
CA ARG A 119 3.43 10.76 -4.45
C ARG A 119 4.51 9.76 -4.06
N ALA A 120 4.14 8.70 -3.36
CA ALA A 120 5.09 7.70 -2.88
C ALA A 120 5.85 6.97 -3.99
N HIS A 121 5.23 6.74 -5.16
CA HIS A 121 5.89 6.04 -6.27
C HIS A 121 7.10 6.78 -6.86
N LYS A 122 7.29 8.06 -6.51
CA LYS A 122 8.47 8.84 -6.91
C LYS A 122 9.67 8.61 -6.00
N ILE A 123 9.48 7.91 -4.88
CA ILE A 123 10.58 7.49 -3.99
C ILE A 123 11.16 6.20 -4.57
N PRO A 124 12.49 6.13 -4.81
CA PRO A 124 13.14 4.90 -5.28
C PRO A 124 12.82 3.70 -4.39
N GLY A 125 12.77 2.51 -4.98
CA GLY A 125 12.49 1.27 -4.26
C GLY A 125 11.07 1.18 -3.69
N THR A 126 10.11 1.92 -4.26
CA THR A 126 8.72 1.95 -3.78
C THR A 126 7.78 1.20 -4.71
N TYR A 127 6.97 0.32 -4.11
CA TYR A 127 6.06 -0.59 -4.78
C TYR A 127 4.67 -0.46 -4.18
N VAL A 128 3.73 0.12 -4.93
CA VAL A 128 2.41 0.48 -4.39
C VAL A 128 1.29 0.20 -5.38
N ILE A 129 0.13 -0.20 -4.87
CA ILE A 129 -1.10 -0.36 -5.64
C ILE A 129 -2.10 0.70 -5.17
N GLY A 130 -2.69 1.43 -6.12
CA GLY A 130 -3.62 2.51 -5.82
C GLY A 130 -3.76 3.53 -6.94
N TYR A 131 -3.81 4.82 -6.58
CA TYR A 131 -3.80 5.96 -7.51
C TYR A 131 -4.74 5.82 -8.72
N ALA A 132 -5.91 5.21 -8.51
CA ALA A 132 -6.86 4.79 -9.54
C ALA A 132 -6.24 3.97 -10.70
N ARG A 133 -6.56 2.67 -10.73
CA ARG A 133 -6.21 1.75 -11.84
C ARG A 133 -4.70 1.64 -12.12
N SER A 134 -3.87 1.87 -11.10
CA SER A 134 -2.42 1.87 -11.25
C SER A 134 -1.74 1.05 -10.15
N ALA A 135 -0.77 0.24 -10.54
CA ALA A 135 0.29 -0.21 -9.67
C ALA A 135 1.56 0.51 -10.10
N HIS A 136 2.41 0.88 -9.17
CA HIS A 136 3.70 1.45 -9.44
C HIS A 136 4.78 0.55 -8.87
N TRP A 137 5.81 0.33 -9.67
CA TRP A 137 6.86 -0.62 -9.43
C TRP A 137 8.20 0.06 -9.65
N ASP A 138 8.74 0.65 -8.58
CA ASP A 138 10.00 1.41 -8.64
C ASP A 138 10.00 2.47 -9.77
N GLY A 139 8.98 3.33 -9.76
CA GLY A 139 8.79 4.36 -10.79
C GLY A 139 8.01 3.91 -12.03
N GLU A 140 8.03 2.62 -12.38
CA GLU A 140 7.31 2.10 -13.55
C GLU A 140 5.81 1.93 -13.26
N ARG A 141 4.95 2.31 -14.21
CA ARG A 141 3.50 2.23 -14.05
C ARG A 141 2.91 1.02 -14.76
N ILE A 142 2.22 0.19 -14.00
CA ILE A 142 1.44 -0.95 -14.48
C ILE A 142 -0.05 -0.60 -14.39
N LYS A 143 -0.80 -0.80 -15.48
CA LYS A 143 -2.25 -0.58 -15.48
C LYS A 143 -2.95 -1.79 -14.85
N VAL A 144 -3.77 -1.54 -13.83
CA VAL A 144 -4.48 -2.59 -13.07
C VAL A 144 -5.95 -2.25 -12.87
N ALA A 145 -6.73 -3.20 -12.34
CA ALA A 145 -8.10 -2.94 -11.94
C ALA A 145 -8.17 -1.92 -10.79
N ASN A 146 -9.28 -1.16 -10.70
CA ASN A 146 -9.48 -0.25 -9.58
C ASN A 146 -9.94 -1.02 -8.34
N VAL A 147 -9.04 -1.22 -7.38
CA VAL A 147 -9.34 -1.95 -6.13
C VAL A 147 -10.42 -1.27 -5.27
N PHE A 148 -10.64 0.03 -5.44
CA PHE A 148 -11.59 0.82 -4.65
C PHE A 148 -12.94 1.05 -5.35
N GLU A 149 -13.16 0.49 -6.54
CA GLU A 149 -14.35 0.78 -7.37
C GLU A 149 -15.68 0.45 -6.67
N LYS A 150 -15.69 -0.58 -5.82
CA LYS A 150 -16.91 -1.08 -5.15
C LYS A 150 -17.07 -0.56 -3.72
N LEU A 151 -16.24 0.38 -3.29
CA LEU A 151 -16.32 0.93 -1.94
C LEU A 151 -17.41 1.99 -1.83
N VAL A 152 -18.27 1.81 -0.83
CA VAL A 152 -19.26 2.81 -0.43
C VAL A 152 -18.58 3.83 0.49
N PRO A 153 -18.79 5.15 0.28
CA PRO A 153 -18.31 6.17 1.20
C PRO A 153 -18.72 5.89 2.66
N PHE A 154 -17.85 6.26 3.61
CA PHE A 154 -18.07 6.08 5.06
C PHE A 154 -18.23 4.64 5.56
N LYS A 155 -18.13 3.63 4.68
CA LYS A 155 -18.06 2.24 5.11
C LYS A 155 -16.69 1.98 5.75
N ILE A 156 -16.70 1.40 6.94
CA ILE A 156 -15.48 0.90 7.61
C ILE A 156 -15.08 -0.42 6.95
N PHE A 157 -13.80 -0.57 6.61
CA PHE A 157 -13.23 -1.80 6.06
C PHE A 157 -11.77 -1.97 6.51
N THR A 158 -11.20 -3.15 6.31
CA THR A 158 -9.73 -3.32 6.38
C THR A 158 -9.13 -3.41 4.99
N ILE A 159 -7.93 -2.83 4.83
CA ILE A 159 -7.10 -3.00 3.65
C ILE A 159 -5.73 -3.52 4.08
N GLY A 160 -5.25 -4.54 3.41
CA GLY A 160 -3.94 -5.12 3.64
C GLY A 160 -3.12 -5.21 2.37
N ALA A 161 -1.80 -5.11 2.52
CA ALA A 161 -0.82 -5.36 1.49
C ALA A 161 0.07 -6.53 1.91
N LEU A 162 0.34 -7.43 0.97
CA LEU A 162 1.29 -8.53 1.13
C LEU A 162 2.39 -8.42 0.08
N ALA A 163 3.64 -8.19 0.50
CA ALA A 163 4.78 -8.45 -0.36
C ALA A 163 5.15 -9.93 -0.22
N THR A 164 4.89 -10.72 -1.25
CA THR A 164 5.09 -12.17 -1.26
C THR A 164 6.60 -12.52 -1.28
N PRO A 165 7.02 -13.73 -0.87
CA PRO A 165 8.43 -14.13 -0.95
C PRO A 165 9.01 -14.13 -2.37
N ALA A 166 8.15 -14.22 -3.40
CA ALA A 166 8.56 -14.12 -4.80
C ALA A 166 8.76 -12.67 -5.27
N GLY A 167 8.50 -11.68 -4.40
CA GLY A 167 8.59 -10.27 -4.73
C GLY A 167 7.39 -9.70 -5.46
N SER A 168 6.25 -10.40 -5.52
CA SER A 168 4.96 -9.88 -6.00
C SER A 168 4.21 -9.10 -4.91
N LEU A 169 3.24 -8.26 -5.28
CA LEU A 169 2.44 -7.45 -4.35
C LEU A 169 0.95 -7.80 -4.48
N GLU A 170 0.33 -8.13 -3.37
CA GLU A 170 -1.10 -8.44 -3.29
C GLU A 170 -1.84 -7.44 -2.39
N ILE A 171 -3.03 -7.03 -2.80
CA ILE A 171 -3.95 -6.21 -2.01
C ILE A 171 -5.14 -7.04 -1.57
N TYR A 172 -5.45 -6.94 -0.28
CA TYR A 172 -6.57 -7.58 0.38
C TYR A 172 -7.52 -6.53 0.93
N MET A 173 -8.82 -6.79 0.86
CA MET A 173 -9.84 -5.98 1.52
C MET A 173 -10.76 -6.88 2.33
N ASP A 174 -10.99 -6.54 3.59
CA ASP A 174 -11.66 -7.41 4.55
C ASP A 174 -11.08 -8.84 4.53
N ARG A 175 -9.74 -8.91 4.43
CA ARG A 175 -8.93 -10.15 4.30
C ARG A 175 -9.24 -11.03 3.09
N ARG A 176 -9.89 -10.49 2.07
CA ARG A 176 -10.09 -11.17 0.78
C ARG A 176 -9.15 -10.58 -0.26
N LEU A 177 -8.44 -11.43 -0.99
CA LEU A 177 -7.58 -11.01 -2.10
C LEU A 177 -8.42 -10.31 -3.16
N VAL A 178 -8.06 -9.06 -3.48
CA VAL A 178 -8.76 -8.22 -4.46
C VAL A 178 -7.93 -8.03 -5.72
N LEU A 179 -6.61 -7.91 -5.55
CA LEU A 179 -5.67 -7.75 -6.66
C LEU A 179 -4.33 -8.39 -6.32
N SER A 180 -3.72 -9.02 -7.30
CA SER A 180 -2.35 -9.53 -7.26
C SER A 180 -1.60 -8.96 -8.45
N VAL A 181 -0.40 -8.43 -8.22
CA VAL A 181 0.49 -7.92 -9.26
C VAL A 181 1.79 -8.70 -9.18
N ASP A 182 2.04 -9.49 -10.21
CA ASP A 182 3.32 -10.15 -10.43
C ASP A 182 4.15 -9.29 -11.39
N PRO A 183 5.32 -8.75 -10.97
CA PRO A 183 6.16 -7.94 -11.86
C PRO A 183 6.71 -8.75 -13.05
N ALA A 184 6.81 -10.07 -12.94
CA ALA A 184 7.29 -10.92 -14.03
C ALA A 184 6.38 -10.85 -15.26
N ASP A 185 5.06 -10.68 -15.07
CA ASP A 185 4.07 -10.52 -16.15
C ASP A 185 4.32 -9.26 -17.00
N GLN A 186 5.10 -8.30 -16.48
CA GLN A 186 5.45 -7.05 -17.13
C GLN A 186 6.95 -6.96 -17.48
N GLY A 187 7.72 -8.04 -17.26
CA GLY A 187 9.18 -8.03 -17.47
C GLY A 187 9.94 -7.16 -16.48
N LEU A 188 9.36 -6.88 -15.30
CA LEU A 188 9.95 -6.06 -14.25
C LEU A 188 10.62 -6.93 -13.18
N PRO A 189 11.65 -6.42 -12.47
CA PRO A 189 12.30 -7.16 -11.41
C PRO A 189 11.37 -7.38 -10.20
N PRO A 190 11.53 -8.50 -9.47
CA PRO A 190 10.81 -8.74 -8.22
C PRO A 190 11.18 -7.69 -7.16
N MET A 191 10.24 -7.38 -6.28
CA MET A 191 10.51 -6.57 -5.09
C MET A 191 11.60 -7.25 -4.22
N PRO A 192 12.59 -6.52 -3.68
CA PRO A 192 13.69 -7.09 -2.90
C PRO A 192 13.20 -7.50 -1.51
N THR A 193 12.52 -8.65 -1.42
CA THR A 193 11.93 -9.11 -0.15
C THR A 193 12.92 -9.77 0.80
N ASP A 194 14.18 -9.92 0.42
CA ASP A 194 15.24 -10.35 1.34
C ASP A 194 15.69 -9.23 2.28
N GLU A 195 15.54 -7.98 1.86
CA GLU A 195 15.86 -6.78 2.61
C GLU A 195 14.65 -6.29 3.44
N PRO A 196 14.87 -5.52 4.52
CA PRO A 196 13.80 -4.90 5.28
C PRO A 196 12.91 -4.03 4.38
N LEU A 197 11.59 -4.13 4.57
CA LEU A 197 10.61 -3.30 3.89
C LEU A 197 9.79 -2.50 4.90
N TRP A 198 9.53 -1.24 4.58
CA TRP A 198 8.63 -0.37 5.34
C TRP A 198 7.29 -0.29 4.61
N ALA A 199 6.20 -0.23 5.37
CA ALA A 199 4.89 -0.01 4.78
C ALA A 199 4.75 1.46 4.36
N VAL A 200 4.08 1.69 3.24
CA VAL A 200 3.76 3.04 2.75
C VAL A 200 2.27 3.16 2.49
N VAL A 201 1.69 4.25 2.98
CA VAL A 201 0.30 4.65 2.75
C VAL A 201 0.32 6.06 2.19
N ASP A 202 -0.38 6.33 1.08
CA ASP A 202 -0.54 7.66 0.46
C ASP A 202 -2.01 7.91 0.16
#